data_AF-A0A1M6Y5Q0-F1
#
_entry.id   AF-A0A1M6Y5Q0-F1
#
_cell.length_a   1.000
_cell.length_b   1.000
_cell.length_c   1.000
_cell.angle_alpha   90.00
_cell.angle_beta   90.00
_cell.angle_gamma   90.00
#
_symmetry.space_group_name_H-M   'P 1'
#
loop_
_entity.id
_entity.type
_entity.pdbx_description
1 polymer ?
#
loop_
_entity_poly.entity_id
_entity_poly.type
_entity_poly.pdbx_seq_one_letter_code
_entity_poly.pdbx_strand_id
1 'polypeptide(L)'
;MTTKPYVWQMVKEAAEYASGTTYSQIKPHIFQKYGQVNENTINCTILSSCVNKQSRVNWPENQKPRSATSQYDFLYHIGRGQVELYDPQKHGVWEIQAHADGKLYVSKVGEAQQPVPPSGEDVGAPDCPQQ
;
A
#
# COMPACT_ATOMS: atom_id res chain seq x y z
N MET A 1 -0.09 5.30 29.68
CA MET A 1 0.28 4.00 29.06
C MET A 1 0.31 4.22 27.56
N THR A 2 1.49 4.30 26.95
CA THR A 2 1.59 4.52 25.50
C THR A 2 1.42 3.17 24.83
N THR A 3 0.19 2.79 24.54
CA THR A 3 -0.12 1.62 23.71
C THR A 3 0.61 1.76 22.39
N LYS A 4 1.44 0.77 22.04
CA LYS A 4 2.17 0.77 20.77
C LYS A 4 1.13 0.80 19.64
N PRO A 5 1.11 1.83 18.77
CA PRO A 5 0.12 1.91 17.71
C PRO A 5 0.32 0.78 16.71
N TYR A 6 -0.69 0.49 15.90
CA TYR A 6 -0.57 -0.52 14.84
C TYR A 6 0.43 -0.09 13.78
N VAL A 7 1.06 -1.05 13.09
CA VAL A 7 2.09 -0.76 12.07
C VAL A 7 1.56 0.16 10.98
N TRP A 8 0.31 -0.01 10.55
CA TRP A 8 -0.32 0.87 9.56
C TRP A 8 -0.42 2.33 10.02
N GLN A 9 -0.63 2.58 11.32
CA GLN A 9 -0.65 3.94 11.88
C GLN A 9 0.74 4.55 11.87
N MET A 10 1.76 3.75 12.21
CA MET A 10 3.16 4.19 12.15
C MET A 10 3.57 4.57 10.73
N VAL A 11 3.18 3.75 9.75
CA VAL A 11 3.45 3.99 8.33
C VAL A 11 2.70 5.22 7.83
N LYS A 12 1.42 5.37 8.18
CA LYS A 12 0.61 6.53 7.82
C LYS A 12 1.25 7.82 8.33
N GLU A 13 1.59 7.85 9.62
CA GLU A 13 2.22 9.03 10.22
C GLU A 13 3.57 9.37 9.58
N ALA A 14 4.40 8.37 9.32
CA ALA A 14 5.69 8.58 8.65
C ALA A 14 5.52 9.13 7.22
N ALA A 15 4.50 8.66 6.49
CA ALA A 15 4.17 9.16 5.15
C ALA A 15 3.53 10.56 5.18
N GLU A 16 2.81 10.90 6.25
CA GLU A 16 2.28 12.25 6.46
C GLU A 16 3.38 13.26 6.79
N TYR A 17 4.40 12.83 7.52
CA TYR A 17 5.55 13.67 7.89
C TYR A 17 6.46 13.99 6.70
N ALA A 18 6.53 13.11 5.71
CA ALA A 18 7.37 13.29 4.53
C ALA A 18 6.52 13.26 3.23
N SER A 19 6.26 14.44 2.67
CA SER A 19 5.58 14.55 1.37
C SER A 19 6.40 13.90 0.26
N GLY A 20 6.03 12.69 -0.16
CA GLY A 20 6.79 11.88 -1.12
C GLY A 20 7.93 11.13 -0.44
N THR A 21 7.62 9.97 0.14
CA THR A 21 8.55 9.21 0.95
C THR A 21 9.04 7.96 0.23
N THR A 22 10.33 7.70 0.27
CA THR A 22 10.92 6.42 -0.15
C THR A 22 10.80 5.40 0.99
N TYR A 23 10.74 4.10 0.69
CA TYR A 23 10.73 3.05 1.73
C TYR A 23 11.89 3.23 2.73
N SER A 24 13.04 3.68 2.22
CA SER A 24 14.25 3.99 2.98
C SER A 24 14.14 5.16 3.95
N GLN A 25 13.10 6.00 3.85
CA GLN A 25 12.82 7.12 4.76
C GLN A 25 11.72 6.76 5.78
N ILE A 26 10.73 5.95 5.39
CA ILE A 26 9.65 5.49 6.31
C ILE A 26 10.25 4.67 7.46
N LYS A 27 11.09 3.68 7.12
CA LYS A 27 11.69 2.76 8.10
C LYS A 27 12.46 3.46 9.22
N PRO A 28 13.46 4.33 8.96
CA PRO A 28 14.20 4.99 10.02
C PRO A 28 13.32 5.93 10.87
N HIS A 29 12.31 6.58 10.28
CA HIS A 29 11.38 7.42 11.03
C HIS A 29 10.58 6.59 12.05
N ILE A 30 10.06 5.44 11.63
CA ILE A 30 9.37 4.49 12.52
C ILE A 30 10.33 3.99 13.60
N PHE A 31 11.56 3.63 13.25
CA PHE A 31 12.54 3.09 14.21
C PHE A 31 12.96 4.11 15.25
N GLN A 32 13.14 5.36 14.86
CA GLN A 32 13.50 6.44 15.76
C GLN A 32 12.37 6.76 16.75
N LYS A 33 11.09 6.67 16.32
CA LYS A 33 9.94 7.04 17.14
C LYS A 33 9.37 5.88 17.98
N TYR A 34 9.30 4.68 17.40
CA TYR A 34 8.61 3.52 17.96
C TYR A 34 9.54 2.35 18.32
N GLY A 35 10.84 2.48 18.05
CA GLY A 35 11.84 1.44 18.26
C GLY A 35 11.86 0.40 17.14
N GLN A 36 12.55 -0.72 17.38
CA GLN A 36 12.68 -1.77 16.38
C GLN A 36 11.32 -2.40 16.06
N VAL A 37 10.90 -2.26 14.80
CA VAL A 37 9.71 -2.90 14.22
C VAL A 37 10.18 -3.80 13.08
N ASN A 38 9.48 -4.89 12.81
CA ASN A 38 9.87 -5.80 11.74
C ASN A 38 9.76 -5.09 10.37
N GLU A 39 10.88 -5.00 9.65
CA GLU A 39 10.95 -4.35 8.34
C GLU A 39 10.04 -5.00 7.31
N ASN A 40 9.91 -6.33 7.33
CA ASN A 40 9.00 -7.03 6.44
C ASN A 40 7.55 -6.63 6.73
N THR A 41 7.18 -6.46 8.00
CA THR A 41 5.84 -6.00 8.36
C THR A 41 5.58 -4.58 7.86
N ILE A 42 6.57 -3.69 7.95
CA ILE A 42 6.47 -2.32 7.39
C ILE A 42 6.29 -2.39 5.87
N ASN A 43 7.10 -3.17 5.17
CA ASN A 43 7.02 -3.33 3.71
C ASN A 43 5.68 -3.94 3.28
N CYS A 44 5.26 -5.04 3.93
CA CYS A 44 3.98 -5.72 3.68
C CYS A 44 2.81 -4.69 3.88
N THR A 45 2.89 -3.84 4.92
CA THR A 45 1.91 -2.76 5.20
C THR A 45 1.91 -1.65 4.16
N ILE A 46 3.09 -1.17 3.73
CA ILE A 46 3.20 -0.15 2.68
C ILE A 46 2.56 -0.68 1.39
N LEU A 47 2.90 -1.91 1.00
CA LEU A 47 2.38 -2.54 -0.22
C LEU A 47 0.87 -2.77 -0.17
N SER A 48 0.32 -3.19 0.99
CA SER A 48 -1.13 -3.38 1.15
C SER A 48 -1.90 -2.06 1.12
N SER A 49 -1.26 -0.99 1.61
CA SER A 49 -1.83 0.37 1.70
C SER A 49 -1.73 1.17 0.40
N CYS A 50 -0.93 0.71 -0.57
CA CYS A 50 -0.83 1.31 -1.90
C CYS A 50 -2.06 0.99 -2.75
N VAL A 51 -2.85 2.01 -3.08
CA VAL A 51 -4.14 1.83 -3.77
C VAL A 51 -3.99 1.34 -5.22
N ASN A 52 -2.87 1.64 -5.87
CA ASN A 52 -2.60 1.34 -7.28
C ASN A 52 -1.76 0.07 -7.52
N LYS A 53 -1.41 -0.68 -6.47
CA LYS A 53 -0.61 -1.90 -6.61
C LYS A 53 -1.51 -3.12 -6.74
N GLN A 54 -1.38 -3.84 -7.86
CA GLN A 54 -2.13 -5.08 -8.09
C GLN A 54 -1.90 -6.13 -6.98
N SER A 55 -0.68 -6.21 -6.43
CA SER A 55 -0.34 -7.16 -5.36
C SER A 55 -1.19 -6.98 -4.10
N ARG A 56 -1.88 -5.84 -3.93
CA ARG A 56 -2.71 -5.59 -2.76
C ARG A 56 -3.85 -6.59 -2.61
N VAL A 57 -4.33 -7.19 -3.71
CA VAL A 57 -5.43 -8.16 -3.71
C VAL A 57 -5.05 -9.50 -3.06
N ASN A 58 -3.75 -9.75 -2.88
CA ASN A 58 -3.27 -10.95 -2.20
C ASN A 58 -3.50 -10.90 -0.69
N TRP A 59 -3.70 -9.71 -0.12
CA TRP A 59 -3.94 -9.53 1.31
C TRP A 59 -5.39 -9.85 1.67
N PRO A 60 -5.65 -10.56 2.79
CA PRO A 60 -6.99 -10.99 3.17
C PRO A 60 -8.00 -9.83 3.31
N GLU A 61 -7.54 -8.65 3.72
CA GLU A 61 -8.36 -7.43 3.83
C GLU A 61 -8.86 -6.90 2.48
N ASN A 62 -8.21 -7.30 1.38
CA ASN A 62 -8.44 -6.83 0.02
C ASN A 62 -8.96 -7.94 -0.91
N GLN A 63 -9.22 -9.13 -0.38
CA GLN A 63 -9.78 -10.26 -1.14
C GLN A 63 -11.29 -10.12 -1.41
N LYS A 64 -11.79 -8.90 -1.49
CA LYS A 64 -13.19 -8.59 -1.80
C LYS A 64 -13.24 -7.35 -2.70
N PRO A 65 -14.17 -7.28 -3.66
CA PRO A 65 -14.41 -6.06 -4.42
C PRO A 65 -14.75 -4.91 -3.48
N ARG A 66 -14.01 -3.82 -3.57
CA ARG A 66 -14.20 -2.63 -2.73
C ARG A 66 -13.51 -1.40 -3.33
N SER A 67 -14.08 -0.24 -3.10
CA SER A 67 -13.43 1.04 -3.39
C SER A 67 -12.30 1.32 -2.38
N ALA A 68 -11.30 2.09 -2.80
CA ALA A 68 -10.15 2.48 -1.99
C ALA A 68 -10.47 3.62 -1.01
N THR A 69 -11.43 3.39 -0.11
CA THR A 69 -11.91 4.35 0.90
C THR A 69 -11.66 3.90 2.34
N SER A 70 -10.95 2.79 2.52
CA SER A 70 -10.61 2.22 3.82
C SER A 70 -9.50 3.01 4.51
N GLN A 71 -9.37 2.84 5.82
CA GLN A 71 -8.29 3.41 6.63
C GLN A 71 -6.88 2.98 6.20
N TYR A 72 -6.78 1.89 5.42
CA TYR A 72 -5.53 1.39 4.85
C TYR A 72 -5.22 2.01 3.48
N ASP A 73 -6.17 2.71 2.85
CA ASP A 73 -6.03 3.24 1.48
C ASP A 73 -5.45 4.66 1.49
N PHE A 74 -4.25 4.84 2.04
CA PHE A 74 -3.65 6.17 2.23
C PHE A 74 -2.34 6.36 1.44
N LEU A 75 -1.84 5.35 0.73
CA LEU A 75 -0.62 5.45 -0.08
C LEU A 75 -0.89 5.29 -1.57
N TYR A 76 -0.10 6.00 -2.37
CA TYR A 76 -0.02 5.88 -3.80
C TYR A 76 1.42 5.58 -4.21
N HIS A 77 1.63 4.51 -4.97
CA HIS A 77 2.96 4.11 -5.41
C HIS A 77 3.35 4.87 -6.68
N ILE A 78 4.40 5.68 -6.61
CA ILE A 78 4.87 6.49 -7.74
C ILE A 78 5.96 5.81 -8.59
N GLY A 79 6.52 4.69 -8.11
CA GLY A 79 7.60 3.97 -8.79
C GLY A 79 8.92 3.98 -8.02
N ARG A 80 9.88 3.13 -8.42
CA ARG A 80 11.26 3.10 -7.86
C ARG A 80 11.36 3.04 -6.32
N GLY A 81 10.43 2.32 -5.68
CA GLY A 81 10.39 2.20 -4.22
C GLY A 81 9.94 3.49 -3.49
N GLN A 82 9.31 4.40 -4.21
CA GLN A 82 8.75 5.64 -3.67
C GLN A 82 7.22 5.56 -3.61
N VAL A 83 6.67 6.17 -2.56
CA VAL A 83 5.24 6.30 -2.30
C VAL A 83 4.91 7.72 -1.88
N GLU A 84 3.70 8.16 -2.16
CA GLU A 84 3.17 9.42 -1.66
C GLU A 84 1.80 9.21 -1.03
N LEU A 85 1.30 10.24 -0.33
CA LEU A 85 -0.05 10.19 0.21
C LEU A 85 -1.06 10.12 -0.92
N TYR A 86 -2.01 9.20 -0.77
CA TYR A 86 -3.08 9.05 -1.73
C TYR A 86 -4.07 10.21 -1.62
N ASP A 87 -4.06 11.06 -2.64
CA ASP A 87 -5.10 12.06 -2.89
C ASP A 87 -6.00 11.60 -4.06
N PRO A 88 -7.30 11.31 -3.84
CA PRO A 88 -8.25 10.97 -4.90
C PRO A 88 -8.45 12.07 -5.95
N GLN A 89 -8.25 13.34 -5.61
CA GLN A 89 -8.37 14.44 -6.58
C GLN A 89 -7.18 14.48 -7.54
N LYS A 90 -5.98 14.19 -7.04
CA LYS A 90 -4.74 14.14 -7.83
C LYS A 90 -4.56 12.82 -8.58
N HIS A 91 -4.80 11.69 -7.91
CA HIS A 91 -4.50 10.35 -8.43
C HIS A 91 -5.73 9.62 -8.99
N GLY A 92 -6.92 10.19 -8.79
CA GLY A 92 -8.21 9.58 -9.09
C GLY A 92 -8.61 8.49 -8.10
N VAL A 93 -9.87 8.05 -8.18
CA VAL A 93 -10.44 7.04 -7.28
C VAL A 93 -10.02 5.65 -7.73
N TRP A 94 -9.49 4.82 -6.83
CA TRP A 94 -9.11 3.44 -7.11
C TRP A 94 -10.07 2.45 -6.49
N GLU A 95 -10.22 1.28 -7.10
CA GLU A 95 -11.05 0.20 -6.59
C GLU A 95 -10.50 -1.17 -6.96
N ILE A 96 -10.88 -2.16 -6.17
CA ILE A 96 -10.67 -3.58 -6.44
C ILE A 96 -11.97 -4.10 -7.04
N GLN A 97 -11.92 -4.59 -8.28
CA GLN A 97 -13.05 -5.20 -8.96
C GLN A 97 -12.83 -6.71 -9.10
N ALA A 98 -13.93 -7.48 -9.03
CA ALA A 98 -13.91 -8.86 -9.48
C ALA A 98 -14.06 -8.90 -11.00
N HIS A 99 -13.16 -9.60 -11.67
CA HIS A 99 -13.25 -9.89 -13.08
C HIS A 99 -13.99 -11.20 -13.30
N ALA A 100 -14.53 -11.39 -14.51
CA ALA A 100 -15.30 -12.57 -14.91
C ALA A 100 -14.52 -13.91 -14.79
N ASP A 101 -13.19 -13.87 -14.66
CA ASP A 101 -12.33 -15.03 -14.46
C ASP A 101 -12.20 -15.43 -12.98
N GLY A 102 -12.91 -14.74 -12.08
CA GLY A 102 -12.86 -14.95 -10.64
C GLY A 102 -11.66 -14.28 -9.95
N LYS A 103 -10.80 -13.56 -10.68
CA LYS A 103 -9.68 -12.84 -10.10
C LYS A 103 -10.05 -11.41 -9.74
N LEU A 104 -9.31 -10.85 -8.79
CA LEU A 104 -9.46 -9.47 -8.36
C LEU A 104 -8.44 -8.60 -9.07
N TYR A 105 -8.89 -7.46 -9.60
CA TYR A 105 -8.06 -6.50 -10.30
C TYR A 105 -8.20 -5.12 -9.68
N VAL A 106 -7.07 -4.43 -9.56
CA VAL A 106 -6.99 -3.05 -9.10
C VAL A 106 -7.12 -2.14 -10.32
N SER A 107 -8.11 -1.26 -10.29
CA SER A 107 -8.40 -0.36 -11.40
C SER A 107 -8.84 1.00 -10.88
N LYS A 108 -8.68 2.03 -11.72
CA LYS A 108 -9.18 3.37 -11.42
C LYS A 108 -10.64 3.45 -11.83
N VAL A 109 -11.49 3.98 -10.94
CA VAL A 109 -12.92 4.17 -11.20
C VAL A 109 -13.08 5.06 -12.43
N GLY A 110 -13.82 4.57 -13.42
CA GLY A 110 -14.12 5.31 -14.65
C GLY A 110 -13.11 5.15 -15.79
N GLU A 111 -11.99 4.45 -15.59
CA GLU A 111 -11.14 3.99 -16.70
C GLU A 111 -11.53 2.57 -17.09
N ALA A 112 -11.79 2.34 -18.38
CA ALA A 112 -12.02 1.00 -18.93
C ALA A 112 -10.78 0.15 -18.66
N GLN A 113 -10.98 -1.09 -18.21
CA GLN A 113 -9.94 -2.08 -17.87
C GLN A 113 -8.86 -2.14 -18.96
N GLN A 114 -7.81 -1.36 -18.80
CA GLN A 114 -6.54 -1.64 -19.43
C GLN A 114 -5.77 -2.49 -18.42
N PRO A 115 -5.21 -3.64 -18.83
CA PRO A 115 -4.29 -4.36 -17.97
C PRO A 115 -3.19 -3.36 -17.63
N VAL A 116 -3.17 -2.86 -16.38
CA VAL A 116 -2.09 -2.01 -15.91
C VAL A 116 -0.82 -2.79 -16.19
N PRO A 117 0.07 -2.32 -17.09
CA PRO A 117 1.31 -3.04 -17.33
C PRO A 117 1.98 -3.16 -15.96
N PRO A 118 2.50 -4.34 -15.60
CA PRO A 118 3.23 -4.50 -14.35
C PRO A 118 4.32 -3.45 -14.40
N SER A 119 4.15 -2.35 -13.64
CA SER A 119 5.10 -1.27 -13.63
C SER A 119 6.41 -1.89 -13.17
N GLY A 120 7.35 -1.97 -14.11
CA GLY A 120 8.52 -2.83 -14.01
C GLY A 120 9.32 -2.58 -12.74
N GLU A 121 10.10 -3.62 -12.42
CA GLU A 121 11.02 -3.80 -11.29
C GLU A 121 10.47 -4.68 -10.16
N ASP A 122 10.55 -5.97 -10.46
CA ASP A 122 11.18 -7.00 -9.63
C ASP A 122 12.15 -6.46 -8.57
N VAL A 123 11.87 -6.77 -7.29
CA VAL A 123 12.85 -7.31 -6.34
C VAL A 123 12.07 -7.93 -5.17
N GLY A 124 12.07 -9.26 -5.11
CA GLY A 124 11.80 -10.08 -3.93
C GLY A 124 10.73 -9.57 -2.97
N ALA A 125 9.49 -10.04 -3.13
CA ALA A 125 8.62 -10.18 -1.97
C ALA A 125 9.37 -11.05 -0.95
N PRO A 126 9.72 -10.56 0.25
CA PRO A 126 10.03 -11.49 1.32
C PRO A 126 8.75 -12.30 1.51
N ASP A 127 8.87 -13.61 1.33
CA ASP A 127 7.86 -14.59 1.71
C ASP A 127 7.43 -14.21 3.14
N CYS A 128 6.30 -13.51 3.24
CA CYS A 128 5.74 -12.99 4.49
C CYS A 128 5.11 -14.29 5.07
N PRO A 129 5.74 -14.96 6.06
CA PRO A 129 5.26 -16.27 6.49
C PRO A 129 3.83 -16.11 7.01
N GLN A 130 2.91 -16.88 6.43
CA GLN A 130 1.54 -16.96 6.89
C GLN A 130 1.57 -17.49 8.33
N GLN A 131 1.19 -16.64 9.28
CA GLN A 131 0.93 -17.04 10.66
C GLN A 131 -0.36 -17.84 10.73
#